data_AF-A0A6M2A5H7-F1
#
_entry.id   AF-A0A6M2A5H7-F1
#
_cell.length_a   1.000
_cell.length_b   1.000
_cell.length_c   1.000
_cell.angle_alpha   90.00
_cell.angle_beta   90.00
_cell.angle_gamma   90.00
#
_symmetry.space_group_name_H-M   'P 1'
#
loop_
_entity.id
_entity.type
_entity.pdbx_description
1 polymer ?
#
loop_
_entity_poly.entity_id
_entity_poly.type
_entity_poly.pdbx_seq_one_letter_code
_entity_poly.pdbx_strand_id
1 'polypeptide(L)'
;MDEEKKKEGVSVKELEGYAKRHRFEIFFCILFILASLFTLIFWGPTLSVFLTGLGAIISIFIPDKIDQIARKMAHTVLTKEGTTQLIIGIIALIVAIFLAPLIFLLLGLHAGCRIIHLVKEISGGGGPGDPA
;
A
#
# COMPACT_ATOMS: atom_id res chain seq x y z
N MET A 1 13.45 -3.59 -48.20
CA MET A 1 13.65 -4.53 -47.09
C MET A 1 14.47 -3.76 -46.08
N ASP A 2 13.85 -3.29 -45.01
CA ASP A 2 14.51 -2.94 -43.73
C ASP A 2 13.43 -2.48 -42.73
N GLU A 3 13.61 -2.88 -41.47
CA GLU A 3 12.88 -2.48 -40.25
C GLU A 3 11.58 -3.22 -39.89
N GLU A 4 11.67 -4.54 -39.70
CA GLU A 4 10.82 -5.21 -38.72
C GLU A 4 11.24 -4.78 -37.30
N LYS A 5 10.43 -3.90 -36.71
CA LYS A 5 10.47 -3.47 -35.32
C LYS A 5 10.69 -4.65 -34.37
N LYS A 6 11.86 -4.66 -33.76
CA LYS A 6 12.27 -5.43 -32.58
C LYS A 6 11.18 -5.38 -31.49
N LYS A 7 10.28 -6.37 -31.48
CA LYS A 7 9.41 -6.65 -30.34
C LYS A 7 10.24 -7.43 -29.33
N GLU A 8 10.91 -6.71 -28.43
CA GLU A 8 11.47 -7.29 -27.21
C GLU A 8 10.29 -7.78 -26.35
N GLY A 9 9.86 -9.00 -26.64
CA GLY A 9 8.87 -9.70 -25.84
C GLY A 9 9.53 -10.11 -24.53
N VAL A 10 9.10 -9.49 -23.43
CA VAL A 10 9.41 -9.98 -22.09
C VAL A 10 8.96 -11.44 -22.03
N SER A 11 9.88 -12.35 -21.72
CA SER A 11 9.57 -13.77 -21.68
C SER A 11 8.52 -14.01 -20.59
N VAL A 12 7.49 -14.81 -20.89
CA VAL A 12 6.43 -15.15 -19.91
C VAL A 12 7.05 -15.72 -18.62
N LYS A 13 8.19 -16.41 -18.72
CA LYS A 13 8.97 -16.90 -17.58
C LYS A 13 9.63 -15.79 -16.76
N GLU A 14 10.07 -14.69 -17.38
CA GLU A 14 10.59 -13.52 -16.68
C GLU A 14 9.46 -12.77 -15.96
N LEU A 15 8.31 -12.63 -16.60
CA LEU A 15 7.08 -12.09 -15.99
C LEU A 15 6.64 -12.93 -14.79
N GLU A 16 6.70 -14.25 -14.88
CA GLU A 16 6.36 -15.15 -13.77
C GLU A 16 7.39 -15.07 -12.63
N GLY A 17 8.69 -15.00 -12.95
CA GLY A 17 9.76 -14.80 -11.98
C GLY A 17 9.67 -13.45 -11.26
N TYR A 18 9.39 -12.39 -12.00
CA TYR A 18 9.17 -11.04 -11.47
C TYR A 18 7.90 -10.99 -10.61
N ALA A 19 6.80 -11.54 -11.13
CA ALA A 19 5.56 -11.66 -10.38
C ALA A 19 5.79 -12.43 -9.09
N LYS A 20 6.55 -13.53 -9.09
CA LYS A 20 6.86 -14.33 -7.90
C LYS A 20 7.67 -13.59 -6.84
N ARG A 21 8.54 -12.67 -7.26
CA ARG A 21 9.34 -11.83 -6.37
C ARG A 21 8.57 -10.63 -5.82
N HIS A 22 7.69 -10.04 -6.64
CA HIS A 22 6.93 -8.82 -6.34
C HIS A 22 5.42 -9.06 -6.15
N ARG A 23 5.01 -10.29 -5.79
CA ARG A 23 3.59 -10.68 -5.67
C ARG A 23 2.79 -9.69 -4.84
N PHE A 24 3.38 -9.22 -3.74
CA PHE A 24 2.74 -8.28 -2.83
C PHE A 24 2.56 -6.89 -3.42
N GLU A 25 3.59 -6.33 -4.03
CA GLU A 25 3.51 -4.98 -4.63
C GLU A 25 2.48 -4.95 -5.75
N ILE A 26 2.51 -5.96 -6.64
CA ILE A 26 1.54 -6.09 -7.72
C ILE A 26 0.13 -6.24 -7.14
N PHE A 27 -0.03 -7.07 -6.10
CA PHE A 27 -1.32 -7.29 -5.45
C PHE A 27 -1.87 -6.01 -4.81
N PHE A 28 -1.05 -5.26 -4.08
CA PHE A 28 -1.42 -3.97 -3.49
C PHE A 28 -1.77 -2.92 -4.55
N CYS A 29 -1.02 -2.87 -5.66
CA CYS A 29 -1.33 -1.98 -6.78
C CYS A 29 -2.69 -2.31 -7.40
N ILE A 30 -2.98 -3.59 -7.67
CA ILE A 30 -4.27 -4.02 -8.21
C ILE A 30 -5.39 -3.66 -7.21
N LEU A 31 -5.19 -3.97 -5.92
CA LEU A 31 -6.11 -3.61 -4.85
C LEU A 31 -6.42 -2.11 -4.83
N PHE A 32 -5.39 -1.27 -4.96
CA PHE A 32 -5.52 0.18 -4.93
C PHE A 32 -6.25 0.72 -6.16
N ILE A 33 -5.95 0.21 -7.35
CA ILE A 33 -6.65 0.58 -8.59
C ILE A 33 -8.13 0.21 -8.48
N LEU A 34 -8.42 -1.02 -8.03
CA LEU A 34 -9.80 -1.46 -7.84
C LEU A 34 -10.51 -0.61 -6.78
N ALA A 35 -9.92 -0.41 -5.61
CA ALA A 35 -10.49 0.42 -4.55
C ALA A 35 -10.78 1.85 -5.04
N SER A 36 -9.90 2.42 -5.88
CA SER A 36 -10.09 3.74 -6.49
C SER A 36 -11.26 3.76 -7.46
N LEU A 37 -11.35 2.78 -8.35
CA LEU A 37 -12.46 2.64 -9.31
C LEU A 37 -13.80 2.42 -8.59
N PHE A 38 -13.83 1.50 -7.61
CA PHE A 38 -15.04 1.21 -6.85
C PHE A 38 -15.48 2.39 -5.99
N THR A 39 -14.54 3.11 -5.37
CA THR A 39 -14.90 4.32 -4.62
C THR A 39 -15.47 5.39 -5.54
N LEU A 40 -14.89 5.58 -6.73
CA LEU A 40 -15.41 6.54 -7.72
C LEU A 40 -16.84 6.20 -8.15
N ILE A 41 -17.14 4.92 -8.39
CA ILE A 41 -18.44 4.46 -8.90
C ILE A 41 -19.52 4.41 -7.80
N PHE A 42 -19.19 3.89 -6.62
CA PHE A 42 -20.19 3.57 -5.59
C PHE A 42 -20.28 4.61 -4.46
N TRP A 43 -19.17 5.24 -4.09
CA TRP A 43 -19.07 6.07 -2.88
C TRP A 43 -18.76 7.56 -3.16
N GLY A 44 -18.32 7.86 -4.38
CA GLY A 44 -17.91 9.18 -4.83
C GLY A 44 -16.50 9.59 -4.38
N PRO A 45 -15.84 10.50 -5.13
CA PRO A 45 -14.47 10.94 -4.85
C PRO A 45 -14.37 11.81 -3.58
N THR A 46 -15.44 12.50 -3.19
CA THR A 46 -15.44 13.34 -1.98
C THR A 46 -15.19 12.51 -0.72
N LEU A 47 -15.77 11.31 -0.67
CA LEU A 47 -15.71 10.44 0.51
C LEU A 47 -14.32 9.80 0.65
N SER A 48 -13.67 9.40 -0.44
CA SER A 48 -12.28 8.92 -0.39
C SER A 48 -11.31 10.00 0.08
N VAL A 49 -11.43 11.22 -0.45
CA VAL A 49 -10.56 12.34 -0.04
C VAL A 49 -10.78 12.67 1.42
N PHE A 50 -12.04 12.75 1.87
CA PHE A 50 -12.38 13.03 3.26
C PHE A 50 -11.83 11.96 4.21
N LEU A 51 -12.01 10.67 3.90
CA LEU A 51 -11.49 9.58 4.73
C LEU A 51 -9.97 9.51 4.72
N THR A 52 -9.32 9.78 3.59
CA THR A 52 -7.86 9.85 3.53
C THR A 52 -7.34 10.97 4.42
N GLY A 53 -7.96 12.16 4.37
CA GLY A 53 -7.62 13.28 5.25
C GLY A 53 -7.86 12.95 6.72
N LEU A 54 -9.00 12.34 7.05
CA LEU A 54 -9.33 11.94 8.41
C LEU A 54 -8.33 10.90 8.95
N GLY A 55 -7.97 9.91 8.13
CA GLY A 55 -6.95 8.91 8.47
C GLY A 55 -5.60 9.57 8.75
N ALA A 56 -5.20 10.51 7.90
CA ALA A 56 -3.96 11.25 8.09
C ALA A 56 -3.98 12.02 9.43
N ILE A 57 -5.07 12.69 9.78
CA ILE A 57 -5.21 13.40 11.06
C ILE A 57 -5.15 12.42 12.24
N ILE A 58 -5.89 11.31 12.18
CA ILE A 58 -5.91 10.29 13.24
C ILE A 58 -4.50 9.75 13.51
N SER A 59 -3.71 9.54 12.45
CA SER A 59 -2.33 9.05 12.60
C SER A 59 -1.40 10.00 13.34
N ILE A 60 -1.72 11.31 13.39
CA ILE A 60 -0.97 12.30 14.17
C ILE A 60 -1.08 12.05 15.66
N PHE A 61 -2.25 11.64 16.12
CA PHE A 61 -2.49 11.40 17.54
C PHE A 61 -1.91 10.08 18.03
N ILE A 62 -1.76 9.08 17.14
CA ILE A 62 -1.43 7.71 17.56
C ILE A 62 -0.45 7.00 16.59
N PRO A 63 0.69 7.61 16.20
CA PRO A 63 1.57 7.06 15.16
C PRO A 63 2.13 5.68 15.54
N ASP A 64 2.54 5.48 16.80
CA ASP A 64 3.20 4.24 17.24
C ASP A 64 2.28 3.03 17.19
N LYS A 65 0.97 3.20 17.50
CA LYS A 65 0.03 2.08 17.43
C LYS A 65 -0.25 1.70 15.98
N ILE A 66 -0.29 2.67 15.07
CA ILE A 66 -0.53 2.42 13.65
C ILE A 66 0.64 1.67 13.03
N ASP A 67 1.88 2.07 13.31
CA ASP A 67 3.07 1.37 12.82
C ASP A 67 3.15 -0.06 13.40
N GLN A 68 2.83 -0.24 14.69
CA GLN A 68 2.78 -1.57 15.29
C GLN A 68 1.72 -2.48 14.65
N ILE A 69 0.53 -1.96 14.36
CA ILE A 69 -0.53 -2.72 13.70
C ILE A 69 -0.11 -3.06 12.27
N ALA A 70 0.43 -2.10 11.51
CA ALA A 70 0.89 -2.32 10.15
C ALA A 70 1.98 -3.40 10.09
N ARG A 71 2.97 -3.35 10.99
CA ARG A 71 4.02 -4.38 11.10
C ARG A 71 3.46 -5.74 11.47
N LYS A 72 2.54 -5.82 12.44
CA LYS A 72 1.90 -7.09 12.83
C LYS A 72 1.08 -7.68 11.70
N MET A 73 0.32 -6.86 10.97
CA MET A 73 -0.44 -7.29 9.80
C MET A 73 0.50 -7.77 8.69
N ALA A 74 1.51 -6.99 8.32
CA ALA A 74 2.49 -7.38 7.31
C ALA A 74 3.20 -8.68 7.68
N HIS A 75 3.69 -8.80 8.92
CA HIS A 75 4.30 -10.03 9.41
C HIS A 75 3.33 -11.21 9.32
N THR A 76 2.09 -11.05 9.78
CA THR A 76 1.08 -12.12 9.74
C THR A 76 0.79 -12.59 8.32
N VAL A 77 0.76 -11.69 7.34
CA VAL A 77 0.53 -12.08 5.93
C VAL A 77 1.79 -12.69 5.32
N LEU A 78 2.97 -12.18 5.65
CA LEU A 78 4.25 -12.67 5.13
C LEU A 78 4.69 -14.03 5.71
N THR A 79 4.28 -14.36 6.94
CA THR A 79 4.60 -15.65 7.58
C THR A 79 3.73 -16.81 7.09
N LYS A 80 2.69 -16.55 6.29
CA LYS A 80 1.79 -17.60 5.80
C LYS A 80 2.33 -18.25 4.53
N GLU A 81 1.98 -19.52 4.34
CA GLU A 81 2.28 -20.25 3.11
C GLU A 81 1.66 -19.56 1.88
N GLY A 82 2.32 -19.68 0.72
CA GLY A 82 1.95 -18.94 -0.49
C GLY A 82 0.49 -19.15 -0.94
N THR A 83 -0.10 -20.32 -0.68
CA THR A 83 -1.52 -20.61 -0.98
C THR A 83 -2.45 -19.88 -0.01
N THR A 84 -2.16 -19.91 1.30
CA THR A 84 -2.95 -19.20 2.31
C THR A 84 -2.86 -17.69 2.11
N GLN A 85 -1.68 -17.18 1.74
CA GLN A 85 -1.48 -15.78 1.41
C GLN A 85 -2.35 -15.35 0.21
N LEU A 86 -2.44 -16.19 -0.83
CA LEU A 86 -3.27 -15.93 -2.00
C LEU A 86 -4.76 -15.91 -1.65
N ILE A 87 -5.21 -16.83 -0.78
CA ILE A 87 -6.60 -16.84 -0.27
C ILE A 87 -6.90 -15.57 0.52
N ILE A 88 -6.02 -15.17 1.45
CA ILE A 88 -6.17 -13.92 2.21
C ILE A 88 -6.21 -12.71 1.27
N GLY A 89 -5.36 -12.72 0.23
CA GLY A 89 -5.39 -11.70 -0.82
C GLY A 89 -6.76 -11.63 -1.49
N ILE A 90 -7.27 -12.74 -2.04
CA ILE A 90 -8.59 -12.76 -2.71
C ILE A 90 -9.69 -12.28 -1.77
N ILE A 91 -9.70 -12.70 -0.50
CA ILE A 91 -10.67 -12.23 0.49
C ILE A 91 -10.53 -10.71 0.69
N ALA A 92 -9.31 -10.20 0.85
CA ALA A 92 -9.06 -8.78 0.97
C ALA A 92 -9.49 -8.00 -0.28
N LEU A 93 -9.35 -8.58 -1.48
CA LEU A 93 -9.83 -8.00 -2.73
C LEU A 93 -11.35 -7.88 -2.76
N ILE A 94 -12.06 -8.92 -2.34
CA ILE A 94 -13.53 -8.90 -2.25
C ILE A 94 -13.97 -7.86 -1.22
N VAL A 95 -13.36 -7.86 -0.03
CA VAL A 95 -13.64 -6.90 1.02
C VAL A 95 -13.37 -5.47 0.54
N ALA A 96 -12.32 -5.25 -0.26
CA ALA A 96 -11.98 -3.96 -0.83
C ALA A 96 -13.03 -3.37 -1.77
N ILE A 97 -13.88 -4.21 -2.39
CA ILE A 97 -14.98 -3.73 -3.22
C ILE A 97 -16.05 -3.09 -2.34
N PHE A 98 -16.40 -3.74 -1.23
CA PHE A 98 -17.45 -3.29 -0.31
C PHE A 98 -16.96 -2.23 0.68
N LEU A 99 -15.69 -2.29 1.06
CA LEU A 99 -15.02 -1.40 2.01
C LEU A 99 -13.93 -0.58 1.31
N ALA A 100 -14.12 -0.21 0.04
CA ALA A 100 -13.21 0.67 -0.69
C ALA A 100 -12.89 1.98 0.08
N PRO A 101 -13.86 2.62 0.78
CA PRO A 101 -13.59 3.77 1.64
C PRO A 101 -12.58 3.48 2.78
N LEU A 102 -12.59 2.26 3.32
CA LEU A 102 -11.67 1.86 4.39
C LEU A 102 -10.22 1.82 3.90
N ILE A 103 -9.99 1.47 2.64
CA ILE A 103 -8.64 1.47 2.05
C ILE A 103 -8.08 2.89 1.98
N PHE A 104 -8.91 3.86 1.59
CA PHE A 104 -8.53 5.27 1.59
C PHE A 104 -8.24 5.79 3.00
N LEU A 105 -9.02 5.38 3.99
CA LEU A 105 -8.74 5.67 5.39
C LEU A 105 -7.37 5.11 5.82
N LEU A 106 -7.12 3.83 5.58
CA LEU A 106 -5.85 3.17 5.92
C LEU A 106 -4.65 3.81 5.21
N LEU A 107 -4.80 4.19 3.94
CA LEU A 107 -3.78 4.95 3.20
C LEU A 107 -3.50 6.30 3.84
N GLY A 108 -4.56 7.03 4.23
CA GLY A 108 -4.43 8.27 4.99
C GLY A 108 -3.65 8.07 6.29
N LEU A 109 -4.01 7.06 7.07
CA LEU A 109 -3.32 6.71 8.32
C LEU A 109 -1.83 6.44 8.08
N HIS A 110 -1.51 5.66 7.05
CA HIS A 110 -0.14 5.29 6.73
C HIS A 110 0.68 6.48 6.20
N ALA A 111 0.05 7.35 5.39
CA ALA A 111 0.65 8.56 4.86
C ALA A 111 0.98 9.56 5.98
N GLY A 112 0.04 9.82 6.90
CA GLY A 112 0.27 10.74 8.00
C GLY A 112 1.34 10.24 8.97
N CYS A 113 1.39 8.93 9.26
CA CYS A 113 2.46 8.34 10.07
C CYS A 113 3.86 8.55 9.46
N ARG A 114 3.99 8.43 8.12
CA ARG A 114 5.26 8.69 7.40
C ARG A 114 5.65 10.16 7.44
N ILE A 115 4.71 11.07 7.29
CA ILE A 115 4.97 12.52 7.38
C ILE A 115 5.51 12.88 8.76
N ILE A 116 4.96 12.32 9.83
CA ILE A 116 5.44 12.59 11.20
C ILE A 116 6.88 12.10 11.41
N HIS A 117 7.20 10.91 10.90
CA HIS A 117 8.57 10.39 10.95
C HIS A 117 9.53 11.29 10.17
N LEU A 118 9.15 11.71 8.97
CA LEU A 118 9.95 12.66 8.17
C LEU A 118 10.12 14.00 8.87
N VAL A 119 9.06 14.54 9.47
CA VAL A 119 9.13 15.80 10.24
C VAL A 119 10.03 15.64 11.46
N LYS A 120 9.99 14.51 12.15
CA LYS A 120 10.91 14.20 13.26
C LYS A 120 12.37 14.07 12.79
N GLU A 121 12.62 13.45 11.65
CA GLU A 121 13.96 13.36 11.05
C GLU A 121 14.49 14.75 10.66
N ILE A 122 13.66 15.59 10.04
CA ILE A 122 14.03 16.96 9.64
C ILE A 122 14.22 17.85 10.88
N SER A 123 13.38 17.71 11.90
CA SER A 123 13.45 18.52 13.13
C SER A 123 14.54 18.03 14.10
N GLY A 124 14.90 16.75 14.03
CA GLY A 124 16.01 16.14 14.77
C GLY A 124 17.36 16.25 14.05
N GLY A 125 17.37 16.57 12.75
CA GLY A 125 18.56 16.78 11.92
C GLY A 125 19.26 18.14 12.11
N GLY A 126 19.04 18.79 13.25
CA GLY A 126 19.62 20.08 13.63
C GLY A 126 20.29 20.04 14.99
N GLY A 127 21.32 19.20 15.15
CA GLY A 127 22.18 19.20 16.34
C GLY A 127 23.55 18.59 16.03
N PRO A 128 24.65 19.37 16.01
CA PRO A 128 26.00 18.82 15.96
C PRO A 128 26.37 18.32 17.36
N GLY A 129 26.37 17.00 17.54
CA GLY A 129 26.87 16.33 18.74
C GLY A 129 25.79 15.54 19.48
N ASP A 130 25.68 14.24 19.22
CA ASP A 130 26.40 13.27 20.07
C ASP A 130 26.43 11.87 19.41
N PRO A 131 27.45 11.05 19.71
CA PRO A 131 27.84 9.88 18.93
C PRO A 131 27.25 8.54 19.43
N ALA A 132 27.22 7.60 18.49
CA ALA A 132 27.26 6.12 18.53
C ALA A 132 26.82 5.39 19.81
#